data_AF-A0A1V2PI55-F1
#
_entry.id   AF-A0A1V2PI55-F1
#
_cell.length_a   1.000
_cell.length_b   1.000
_cell.length_c   1.000
_cell.angle_alpha   90.00
_cell.angle_beta   90.00
_cell.angle_gamma   90.00
#
_symmetry.space_group_name_H-M   'P 1'
#
loop_
_entity.id
_entity.type
_entity.pdbx_description
1 polymer ?
#
loop_
_entity_poly.entity_id
_entity_poly.type
_entity_poly.pdbx_seq_one_letter_code
_entity_poly.pdbx_strand_id
1 'polypeptide(L)'
;MAPYLAAVRNYWSLLPAIAVAVVLILLYAVPTLINPQWTTTVLGLFKQHPEDADPAGQRLSPKRIQSRRMLAGLLVVVALALVGFNISLNREANGCYQAATAWGAVEAPPEGNKKRTSDDPCITMIYGTFIGDGTGTVGQDKPQPVETYQLMGDKKPKYLKWIQNRPSYDDGDLLIGVEADCALDLKVEQLEDKITAVVDRAQPCPVDDEISLTAIKLKEPLGDRKLVTVDGKELRQINPDMDSWPTVLKKLITGG
;
A
#
# COMPACT_ATOMS: atom_id res chain seq x y z
N MET A 1 -10.46 -12.62 -0.25
CA MET A 1 -11.37 -11.67 -0.94
C MET A 1 -10.64 -10.38 -1.34
N ALA A 2 -9.56 -10.46 -2.12
CA ALA A 2 -8.75 -9.30 -2.54
C ALA A 2 -8.81 -8.89 -4.04
N PRO A 3 -9.37 -9.66 -5.00
CA PRO A 3 -9.18 -9.33 -6.43
C PRO A 3 -10.03 -8.15 -6.92
N TYR A 4 -11.10 -7.75 -6.20
CA TYR A 4 -12.02 -6.71 -6.69
C TYR A 4 -11.52 -5.27 -6.51
N LEU A 5 -10.47 -5.04 -5.73
CA LEU A 5 -9.91 -3.70 -5.59
C LEU A 5 -8.82 -3.41 -6.61
N ALA A 6 -8.15 -4.42 -7.20
CA ALA A 6 -7.00 -4.23 -8.09
C ALA A 6 -7.24 -3.20 -9.22
N ALA A 7 -8.43 -3.19 -9.83
CA ALA A 7 -8.80 -2.20 -10.84
C ALA A 7 -8.98 -0.77 -10.28
N VAL A 8 -9.38 -0.64 -9.01
CA VAL A 8 -9.45 0.62 -8.26
C VAL A 8 -8.07 1.02 -7.71
N ARG A 9 -7.08 0.10 -7.78
CA ARG A 9 -5.72 0.31 -7.27
C ARG A 9 -4.76 1.02 -8.22
N ASN A 10 -5.23 1.49 -9.36
CA ASN A 10 -4.45 2.32 -10.26
C ASN A 10 -4.43 3.80 -9.77
N TYR A 11 -3.74 4.03 -8.65
CA TYR A 11 -3.93 5.22 -7.80
C TYR A 11 -3.42 6.53 -8.40
N TRP A 12 -2.37 6.47 -9.21
CA TRP A 12 -1.84 7.64 -9.92
C TRP A 12 -2.78 8.12 -11.02
N SER A 13 -3.58 7.22 -11.60
CA SER A 13 -4.55 7.58 -12.65
C SER A 13 -5.77 8.35 -12.11
N LEU A 14 -6.15 8.10 -10.84
CA LEU A 14 -7.33 8.72 -10.23
C LEU A 14 -7.03 10.05 -9.51
N LEU A 15 -5.77 10.29 -9.13
CA LEU A 15 -5.34 11.52 -8.46
C LEU A 15 -5.74 12.80 -9.23
N PRO A 16 -5.50 12.92 -10.55
CA PRO A 16 -5.94 14.09 -11.30
C PRO A 16 -7.47 14.26 -11.31
N ALA A 17 -8.22 13.17 -11.47
CA ALA A 17 -9.68 13.21 -11.49
C ALA A 17 -10.26 13.60 -10.13
N ILE A 18 -9.71 13.07 -9.03
CA ILE A 18 -10.10 13.42 -7.67
C ILE A 18 -9.74 14.87 -7.37
N ALA A 19 -8.55 15.34 -7.77
CA ALA A 19 -8.16 16.74 -7.60
C ALA A 19 -9.14 17.69 -8.30
N VAL A 20 -9.50 17.40 -9.55
CA VAL A 20 -10.51 18.16 -10.30
C VAL A 20 -11.87 18.13 -9.59
N ALA A 21 -12.33 16.95 -9.17
CA ALA A 21 -13.60 16.80 -8.47
C ALA A 21 -13.65 17.59 -7.16
N VAL A 22 -12.58 17.52 -6.35
CA VAL A 22 -12.47 18.26 -5.08
C VAL A 22 -12.46 19.77 -5.34
N VAL A 23 -11.71 20.25 -6.34
CA VAL A 23 -11.70 21.67 -6.71
C VAL A 23 -13.09 22.14 -7.14
N LEU A 24 -13.78 21.39 -8.01
CA LEU A 24 -15.14 21.72 -8.44
C LEU A 24 -16.14 21.72 -7.28
N ILE A 25 -16.03 20.76 -6.36
CA ILE A 25 -16.85 20.71 -5.14
C ILE A 25 -16.59 21.94 -4.27
N LEU A 26 -15.33 22.30 -4.03
CA LEU A 26 -14.99 23.45 -3.19
C LEU A 26 -15.42 24.77 -3.83
N LEU A 27 -15.28 24.92 -5.16
CA LEU A 27 -15.77 26.07 -5.91
C LEU A 27 -17.28 26.26 -5.79
N TYR A 28 -18.06 25.18 -5.68
CA TYR A 28 -19.51 25.26 -5.46
C TYR A 28 -19.87 25.44 -3.97
N ALA A 29 -19.26 24.63 -3.10
CA ALA A 29 -19.68 24.49 -1.71
C ALA A 29 -19.24 25.68 -0.85
N VAL A 30 -18.02 26.21 -1.03
CA VAL A 30 -17.50 27.32 -0.22
C VAL A 30 -18.34 28.60 -0.41
N PRO A 31 -18.63 29.06 -1.65
CA PRO A 31 -19.54 30.20 -1.84
C PRO A 31 -20.94 29.93 -1.31
N THR A 32 -21.46 28.69 -1.46
CA THR A 32 -22.80 28.33 -0.99
C THR A 32 -22.93 28.33 0.54
N LEU A 33 -21.86 27.98 1.26
CA LEU A 33 -21.81 28.05 2.72
C LEU A 33 -21.75 29.51 3.21
N ILE A 34 -20.90 30.34 2.59
CA ILE A 34 -20.73 31.76 2.94
C ILE A 34 -21.98 32.56 2.59
N ASN A 35 -22.41 32.52 1.32
CA ASN A 35 -23.59 33.20 0.84
C ASN A 35 -24.30 32.39 -0.26
N PRO A 36 -25.37 31.64 0.07
CA PRO A 36 -26.08 30.80 -0.89
C PRO A 36 -26.80 31.59 -2.00
N GLN A 37 -26.89 32.91 -1.90
CA GLN A 37 -27.45 33.75 -2.96
C GLN A 37 -26.46 33.98 -4.12
N TRP A 38 -25.15 33.82 -3.91
CA TRP A 38 -24.16 34.00 -4.98
C TRP A 38 -24.27 32.92 -6.07
N THR A 39 -24.62 31.70 -5.69
CA THR A 39 -24.80 30.60 -6.66
C THR A 39 -26.09 30.72 -7.46
N THR A 40 -27.14 31.37 -6.94
CA THR A 40 -28.33 31.72 -7.72
C THR A 40 -28.04 32.77 -8.80
N THR A 41 -27.14 33.72 -8.54
CA THR A 41 -26.80 34.78 -9.50
C THR A 41 -25.99 34.23 -10.68
N VAL A 42 -25.07 33.30 -10.42
CA VAL A 42 -24.26 32.64 -11.46
C VAL A 42 -25.08 31.66 -12.30
N LEU A 43 -25.97 30.86 -11.71
CA LEU A 43 -26.91 30.02 -12.46
C LEU A 43 -27.99 30.86 -13.18
N GLY A 44 -28.29 32.04 -12.65
CA GLY A 44 -29.19 33.03 -13.28
C GLY A 44 -28.61 33.64 -14.56
N LEU A 45 -27.28 33.73 -14.69
CA LEU A 45 -26.61 34.19 -15.92
C LEU A 45 -26.75 33.22 -17.10
N PHE A 46 -27.13 31.96 -16.86
CA PHE A 46 -27.41 30.96 -17.90
C PHE A 46 -28.91 30.75 -18.18
N LYS A 47 -29.80 31.54 -17.55
CA LYS A 47 -31.22 31.51 -17.91
C LYS A 47 -31.40 32.15 -19.30
N GLN A 48 -31.88 31.35 -20.25
CA GLN A 48 -32.16 31.79 -21.63
C GLN A 48 -33.35 32.76 -21.75
N HIS A 49 -34.16 32.94 -20.70
CA HIS A 49 -35.33 33.82 -20.73
C HIS A 49 -35.35 34.82 -19.56
N PRO A 50 -35.26 36.13 -19.83
CA PRO A 50 -35.22 37.19 -18.82
C PRO A 50 -36.59 37.56 -18.21
N GLU A 51 -37.70 37.00 -18.71
CA GLU A 51 -39.06 37.42 -18.30
C GLU A 51 -39.57 36.80 -16.97
N ASP A 52 -38.86 35.82 -16.40
CA ASP A 52 -39.17 35.25 -15.07
C ASP A 52 -38.44 35.95 -13.90
N ALA A 53 -37.87 37.14 -14.14
CA ALA A 53 -37.07 37.86 -13.16
C ALA A 53 -37.94 38.68 -12.19
N ASP A 54 -38.75 38.00 -11.39
CA ASP A 54 -39.39 38.60 -10.23
C ASP A 54 -38.31 38.87 -9.15
N PRO A 55 -38.03 40.13 -8.73
CA PRO A 55 -36.97 40.43 -7.77
C PRO A 55 -37.19 39.77 -6.39
N ALA A 56 -38.45 39.40 -6.07
CA ALA A 56 -38.80 38.63 -4.88
C ALA A 56 -38.51 37.12 -5.02
N GLY A 57 -38.48 36.58 -6.25
CA GLY A 57 -38.20 35.18 -6.57
C GLY A 57 -36.71 34.82 -6.60
N GLN A 58 -35.83 35.83 -6.64
CA GLN A 58 -34.37 35.63 -6.58
C GLN A 58 -33.85 35.37 -5.16
N ARG A 59 -34.59 35.76 -4.12
CA ARG A 59 -34.22 35.47 -2.73
C ARG A 59 -34.66 34.06 -2.35
N LEU A 60 -33.68 33.18 -2.14
CA LEU A 60 -33.94 31.83 -1.65
C LEU A 60 -34.74 31.87 -0.35
N SER A 61 -35.80 31.06 -0.25
CA SER A 61 -36.55 30.91 1.00
C SER A 61 -35.64 30.33 2.10
N PRO A 62 -35.93 30.58 3.40
CA PRO A 62 -35.12 30.06 4.50
C PRO A 62 -34.91 28.54 4.46
N LYS A 63 -35.95 27.78 4.07
CA LYS A 63 -35.86 26.33 3.87
C LYS A 63 -34.90 25.94 2.74
N ARG A 64 -34.90 26.68 1.62
CA ARG A 64 -33.97 26.45 0.49
C ARG A 64 -32.53 26.84 0.85
N ILE A 65 -32.34 27.90 1.64
CA ILE A 65 -31.03 28.30 2.19
C ILE A 65 -30.46 27.19 3.07
N GLN A 66 -31.26 26.68 4.01
CA GLN A 66 -30.85 25.61 4.91
C GLN A 66 -30.52 24.31 4.15
N SER A 67 -31.36 23.91 3.20
CA SER A 67 -31.13 22.73 2.37
C SER A 67 -29.84 22.85 1.53
N ARG A 68 -29.58 24.01 0.91
CA ARG A 68 -28.35 24.24 0.14
C ARG A 68 -27.09 24.24 1.00
N ARG A 69 -27.16 24.80 2.21
CA ARG A 69 -26.04 24.74 3.17
C ARG A 69 -25.79 23.30 3.64
N MET A 70 -26.83 22.53 3.88
CA MET A 70 -26.70 21.11 4.23
C MET A 70 -26.07 20.30 3.09
N LEU A 71 -26.52 20.52 1.84
CA LEU A 71 -25.93 19.90 0.65
C LEU A 71 -24.47 20.30 0.46
N ALA A 72 -24.15 21.60 0.58
CA ALA A 72 -22.78 22.09 0.46
C ALA A 72 -21.87 21.50 1.54
N GLY A 73 -22.35 21.41 2.79
CA GLY A 73 -21.65 20.73 3.87
C GLY A 73 -21.40 19.25 3.58
N LEU A 74 -22.42 18.54 3.07
CA LEU A 74 -22.28 17.14 2.65
C LEU A 74 -21.24 16.98 1.54
N LEU A 75 -21.25 17.86 0.53
CA LEU A 75 -20.28 17.83 -0.56
C LEU A 75 -18.85 18.03 -0.05
N VAL A 76 -18.62 18.94 0.89
CA VAL A 76 -17.29 19.10 1.53
C VAL A 76 -16.88 17.82 2.26
N VAL A 77 -17.78 17.19 3.01
CA VAL A 77 -17.50 15.92 3.69
C VAL A 77 -17.13 14.82 2.67
N VAL A 78 -17.87 14.71 1.57
CA VAL A 78 -17.57 13.75 0.48
C VAL A 78 -16.21 14.05 -0.15
N ALA A 79 -15.87 15.32 -0.39
CA ALA A 79 -14.56 15.69 -0.92
C ALA A 79 -13.42 15.29 0.02
N LEU A 80 -13.57 15.52 1.33
CA LEU A 80 -12.59 15.08 2.34
C LEU A 80 -12.47 13.56 2.38
N ALA A 81 -13.59 12.84 2.28
CA ALA A 81 -13.59 11.38 2.22
C ALA A 81 -12.85 10.85 0.98
N LEU A 82 -13.03 11.47 -0.19
CA LEU A 82 -12.33 11.10 -1.43
C LEU A 82 -10.82 11.31 -1.32
N VAL A 83 -10.40 12.44 -0.75
CA VAL A 83 -8.97 12.72 -0.49
C VAL A 83 -8.39 11.71 0.50
N GLY A 84 -9.09 11.47 1.63
CA GLY A 84 -8.66 10.50 2.63
C GLY A 84 -8.56 9.08 2.08
N PHE A 85 -9.53 8.65 1.28
CA PHE A 85 -9.51 7.35 0.62
C PHE A 85 -8.30 7.21 -0.31
N ASN A 86 -8.04 8.21 -1.16
CA ASN A 86 -6.90 8.18 -2.08
C ASN A 86 -5.54 8.17 -1.35
N ILE A 87 -5.39 8.96 -0.27
CA ILE A 87 -4.15 8.95 0.53
C ILE A 87 -3.94 7.60 1.22
N SER A 88 -5.01 6.98 1.76
CA SER A 88 -4.90 5.66 2.41
C SER A 88 -4.32 4.63 1.46
N LEU A 89 -4.86 4.61 0.25
CA LEU A 89 -4.49 3.66 -0.77
C LEU A 89 -3.06 3.88 -1.29
N ASN A 90 -2.65 5.13 -1.51
CA ASN A 90 -1.26 5.45 -1.88
C ASN A 90 -0.28 5.06 -0.78
N ARG A 91 -0.65 5.28 0.48
CA ARG A 91 0.15 4.86 1.65
C ARG A 91 0.32 3.35 1.69
N GLU A 92 -0.71 2.59 1.34
CA GLU A 92 -0.68 1.12 1.23
C GLU A 92 0.26 0.65 0.15
N ALA A 93 0.09 1.14 -1.07
CA ALA A 93 0.93 0.79 -2.21
C ALA A 93 2.41 1.14 -1.97
N ASN A 94 2.67 2.37 -1.51
CA ASN A 94 4.03 2.81 -1.18
C ASN A 94 4.64 1.97 -0.06
N GLY A 95 3.84 1.53 0.91
CA GLY A 95 4.29 0.65 1.98
C GLY A 95 4.71 -0.73 1.48
N CYS A 96 3.94 -1.34 0.58
CA CYS A 96 4.32 -2.62 -0.04
C CYS A 96 5.53 -2.48 -0.96
N TYR A 97 5.60 -1.40 -1.74
CA TYR A 97 6.77 -1.11 -2.58
C TYR A 97 8.03 -0.94 -1.73
N GLN A 98 7.99 -0.11 -0.68
CA GLN A 98 9.12 0.07 0.23
C GLN A 98 9.52 -1.23 0.92
N ALA A 99 8.54 -2.06 1.30
CA ALA A 99 8.81 -3.37 1.86
C ALA A 99 9.50 -4.29 0.84
N ALA A 100 8.97 -4.40 -0.38
CA ALA A 100 9.54 -5.21 -1.46
C ALA A 100 10.99 -4.82 -1.74
N THR A 101 11.27 -3.53 -1.91
CA THR A 101 12.63 -3.01 -2.13
C THR A 101 13.55 -3.28 -0.93
N ALA A 102 13.05 -3.18 0.31
CA ALA A 102 13.84 -3.52 1.49
C ALA A 102 14.20 -5.01 1.56
N TRP A 103 13.37 -5.87 0.99
CA TRP A 103 13.62 -7.31 0.83
C TRP A 103 14.51 -7.66 -0.38
N GLY A 104 14.82 -6.70 -1.26
CA GLY A 104 15.71 -6.90 -2.40
C GLY A 104 15.04 -6.88 -3.77
N ALA A 105 13.72 -6.67 -3.86
CA ALA A 105 13.03 -6.50 -5.14
C ALA A 105 13.67 -5.36 -5.92
N VAL A 106 14.11 -5.64 -7.15
CA VAL A 106 14.60 -4.58 -8.03
C VAL A 106 13.45 -3.93 -8.77
N GLU A 107 13.56 -2.64 -9.08
CA GLU A 107 12.68 -2.07 -10.09
C GLU A 107 13.05 -2.68 -11.44
N ALA A 108 12.18 -3.51 -12.03
CA ALA A 108 12.50 -4.04 -13.34
C ALA A 108 12.67 -2.90 -14.34
N PRO A 109 13.65 -3.01 -15.25
CA PRO A 109 13.84 -2.02 -16.29
C PRO A 109 12.56 -1.88 -17.13
N PRO A 110 12.24 -0.68 -17.63
CA PRO A 110 11.08 -0.46 -18.47
C PRO A 110 11.24 -1.22 -19.79
N GLU A 111 10.74 -2.45 -19.87
CA GLU A 111 10.70 -3.19 -21.11
C GLU A 111 9.59 -2.64 -22.04
N GLY A 112 10.00 -2.16 -23.22
CA GLY A 112 9.14 -1.91 -24.38
C GLY A 112 7.83 -1.17 -24.11
N ASN A 113 7.83 0.17 -24.09
CA ASN A 113 6.65 1.04 -24.11
C ASN A 113 5.56 0.79 -23.02
N LYS A 114 5.71 -0.19 -22.13
CA LYS A 114 4.83 -0.39 -20.98
C LYS A 114 5.49 0.26 -19.77
N LYS A 115 5.13 1.52 -19.54
CA LYS A 115 5.30 2.13 -18.22
C LYS A 115 4.57 1.22 -17.22
N ARG A 116 5.24 0.69 -16.19
CA ARG A 116 4.68 -0.11 -15.06
C ARG A 116 3.70 0.70 -14.19
N THR A 117 2.93 1.60 -14.78
CA THR A 117 1.99 2.46 -14.08
C THR A 117 0.70 1.75 -13.67
N SER A 118 0.55 0.44 -13.90
CA SER A 118 -0.70 -0.30 -13.66
C SER A 118 -0.69 -1.31 -12.53
N ASP A 119 0.48 -1.69 -11.99
CA ASP A 119 0.58 -2.92 -11.21
C ASP A 119 0.73 -2.59 -9.72
N ASP A 120 -0.19 -3.11 -8.90
CA ASP A 120 -0.21 -2.91 -7.44
C ASP A 120 0.98 -3.63 -6.78
N PRO A 121 1.95 -2.93 -6.17
CA PRO A 121 3.14 -3.55 -5.57
C PRO A 121 2.81 -4.58 -4.50
N CYS A 122 1.67 -4.45 -3.81
CA CYS A 122 1.22 -5.43 -2.83
C CYS A 122 0.81 -6.78 -3.46
N ILE A 123 0.61 -6.83 -4.78
CA ILE A 123 0.22 -8.04 -5.49
C ILE A 123 1.38 -8.53 -6.34
N THR A 124 2.09 -7.62 -7.00
CA THR A 124 3.09 -7.99 -8.02
C THR A 124 4.51 -8.00 -7.48
N MET A 125 4.88 -7.15 -6.53
CA MET A 125 6.27 -7.08 -6.05
C MET A 125 6.52 -7.85 -4.77
N ILE A 126 5.50 -8.07 -3.96
CA ILE A 126 5.64 -8.78 -2.69
C ILE A 126 4.38 -9.59 -2.35
N TYR A 127 4.57 -10.87 -2.08
CA TYR A 127 3.50 -11.79 -1.72
C TYR A 127 4.01 -12.87 -0.77
N GLY A 128 3.10 -13.57 -0.11
CA GLY A 128 3.48 -14.74 0.69
C GLY A 128 3.68 -15.97 -0.18
N THR A 129 4.57 -16.86 0.26
CA THR A 129 4.92 -18.09 -0.44
C THR A 129 3.71 -19.01 -0.65
N PHE A 130 3.48 -19.42 -1.90
CA PHE A 130 2.35 -20.27 -2.30
C PHE A 130 2.57 -21.76 -2.01
N ILE A 131 3.83 -22.20 -1.97
CA ILE A 131 4.20 -23.60 -1.88
C ILE A 131 5.45 -23.71 -1.02
N GLY A 132 5.42 -24.61 -0.02
CA GLY A 132 6.52 -24.83 0.92
C GLY A 132 6.44 -23.91 2.15
N ASP A 133 6.85 -24.43 3.30
CA ASP A 133 6.96 -23.70 4.57
C ASP A 133 8.42 -23.29 4.87
N GLY A 134 9.32 -23.50 3.90
CA GLY A 134 10.75 -23.26 4.02
C GLY A 134 11.47 -24.21 4.99
N THR A 135 10.79 -25.14 5.65
CA THR A 135 11.45 -26.03 6.62
C THR A 135 12.11 -27.20 5.91
N GLY A 136 13.33 -27.55 6.33
CA GLY A 136 14.03 -28.71 5.80
C GLY A 136 15.54 -28.65 5.97
N THR A 137 16.19 -29.77 5.63
CA THR A 137 17.65 -29.88 5.61
C THR A 137 18.19 -29.43 4.26
N VAL A 138 19.41 -28.88 4.26
CA VAL A 138 20.13 -28.46 3.06
C VAL A 138 20.66 -29.69 2.31
N GLY A 139 20.31 -29.84 1.04
CA GLY A 139 20.73 -30.96 0.20
C GLY A 139 21.86 -30.64 -0.77
N GLN A 140 22.08 -29.37 -1.12
CA GLN A 140 23.12 -28.93 -2.04
C GLN A 140 24.45 -28.69 -1.34
N ASP A 141 25.55 -29.05 -2.00
CA ASP A 141 26.92 -28.80 -1.52
C ASP A 141 27.29 -27.30 -1.49
N LYS A 142 26.64 -26.51 -2.36
CA LYS A 142 26.87 -25.07 -2.50
C LYS A 142 25.54 -24.32 -2.48
N PRO A 143 24.90 -24.23 -1.32
CA PRO A 143 23.69 -23.44 -1.18
C PRO A 143 24.01 -21.96 -1.30
N GLN A 144 22.98 -21.16 -1.52
CA GLN A 144 23.10 -19.72 -1.67
C GLN A 144 22.70 -18.97 -0.39
N PRO A 145 23.30 -17.79 -0.18
CA PRO A 145 23.02 -17.03 1.02
C PRO A 145 21.67 -16.33 0.93
N VAL A 146 20.87 -16.45 1.98
CA VAL A 146 19.81 -15.48 2.30
C VAL A 146 20.45 -14.28 3.00
N GLU A 147 20.05 -13.06 2.62
CA GLU A 147 20.66 -11.83 3.14
C GLU A 147 19.94 -11.22 4.35
N THR A 148 18.60 -11.27 4.36
CA THR A 148 17.79 -10.50 5.30
C THR A 148 16.69 -11.33 5.94
N TYR A 149 16.24 -10.86 7.11
CA TYR A 149 15.10 -11.42 7.82
C TYR A 149 14.33 -10.34 8.56
N GLN A 150 13.10 -10.64 8.95
CA GLN A 150 12.29 -9.77 9.81
C GLN A 150 11.65 -10.60 10.91
N LEU A 151 11.83 -10.16 12.17
CA LEU A 151 11.12 -10.75 13.30
C LEU A 151 9.71 -10.21 13.38
N MET A 152 8.75 -11.12 13.54
CA MET A 152 7.37 -10.80 13.86
C MET A 152 7.23 -10.73 15.37
N GLY A 153 7.51 -9.55 15.94
CA GLY A 153 7.25 -9.28 17.36
C GLY A 153 5.76 -9.03 17.65
N ASP A 154 5.47 -8.42 18.80
CA ASP A 154 4.10 -8.14 19.27
C ASP A 154 3.27 -7.31 18.26
N LYS A 155 3.94 -6.41 17.53
CA LYS A 155 3.34 -5.61 16.47
C LYS A 155 3.78 -6.14 15.11
N LYS A 156 2.87 -6.86 14.47
CA LYS A 156 3.06 -7.42 13.13
C LYS A 156 3.13 -6.30 12.07
N PRO A 157 3.96 -6.45 11.02
CA PRO A 157 4.09 -5.44 9.96
C PRO A 157 2.75 -5.20 9.26
N LYS A 158 2.42 -3.93 9.03
CA LYS A 158 1.11 -3.53 8.46
C LYS A 158 1.00 -3.91 7.00
N TYR A 159 2.11 -3.94 6.26
CA TYR A 159 2.11 -4.23 4.82
C TYR A 159 1.58 -5.66 4.54
N LEU A 160 1.81 -6.62 5.45
CA LEU A 160 1.32 -8.01 5.33
C LEU A 160 -0.21 -8.11 5.23
N LYS A 161 -0.97 -7.08 5.66
CA LYS A 161 -2.44 -7.05 5.50
C LYS A 161 -2.86 -6.97 4.05
N TRP A 162 -2.00 -6.43 3.21
CA TRP A 162 -2.32 -6.02 1.85
C TRP A 162 -1.74 -6.94 0.80
N ILE A 163 -0.73 -7.74 1.17
CA ILE A 163 -0.07 -8.63 0.22
C ILE A 163 -0.95 -9.81 -0.20
N GLN A 164 -0.72 -10.29 -1.42
CA GLN A 164 -1.33 -11.54 -1.87
C GLN A 164 -0.77 -12.72 -1.08
N ASN A 165 -1.63 -13.73 -0.84
CA ASN A 165 -1.26 -14.97 -0.16
C ASN A 165 -0.52 -14.73 1.16
N ARG A 166 -0.97 -13.72 1.92
CA ARG A 166 -0.31 -13.34 3.17
C ARG A 166 -0.12 -14.56 4.07
N PRO A 167 1.04 -14.69 4.72
CA PRO A 167 1.19 -15.66 5.78
C PRO A 167 0.10 -15.44 6.84
N SER A 168 -0.43 -16.54 7.37
CA SER A 168 -1.35 -16.46 8.50
C SER A 168 -0.64 -15.81 9.67
N TYR A 169 -1.35 -14.89 10.35
CA TYR A 169 -0.71 -14.09 11.38
C TYR A 169 -0.23 -14.94 12.55
N ASP A 170 -0.88 -16.06 12.85
CA ASP A 170 -0.59 -16.86 14.06
C ASP A 170 0.44 -17.97 13.81
N ASP A 171 0.98 -18.03 12.58
CA ASP A 171 1.74 -19.17 12.08
C ASP A 171 3.22 -18.87 11.82
N GLY A 172 3.74 -17.72 12.26
CA GLY A 172 5.18 -17.46 12.22
C GLY A 172 5.67 -16.40 13.19
N ASP A 173 6.93 -16.58 13.62
CA ASP A 173 7.67 -15.62 14.46
C ASP A 173 8.76 -14.90 13.63
N LEU A 174 9.08 -15.45 12.45
CA LEU A 174 10.12 -14.99 11.55
C LEU A 174 9.57 -14.91 10.13
N LEU A 175 9.97 -13.88 9.40
CA LEU A 175 9.78 -13.77 7.95
C LEU A 175 11.13 -13.81 7.26
N ILE A 176 11.18 -14.55 6.17
CA ILE A 176 12.30 -14.56 5.24
C ILE A 176 11.74 -14.27 3.85
N GLY A 177 12.26 -13.22 3.22
CA GLY A 177 11.99 -12.88 1.83
C GLY A 177 13.11 -13.37 0.93
N VAL A 178 12.74 -13.98 -0.19
CA VAL A 178 13.64 -14.37 -1.28
C VAL A 178 12.98 -14.04 -2.62
N GLU A 179 13.76 -14.01 -3.69
CA GLU A 179 13.26 -13.87 -5.05
C GLU A 179 12.26 -14.99 -5.36
N ALA A 180 11.17 -14.65 -6.06
CA ALA A 180 10.04 -15.54 -6.29
C ALA A 180 10.44 -16.90 -6.90
N ASP A 181 11.31 -16.86 -7.90
CA ASP A 181 11.82 -18.05 -8.61
C ASP A 181 12.64 -19.00 -7.72
N CYS A 182 13.08 -18.54 -6.55
CA CYS A 182 13.87 -19.31 -5.59
C CYS A 182 13.12 -19.65 -4.30
N ALA A 183 11.85 -19.23 -4.16
CA ALA A 183 11.08 -19.41 -2.94
C ALA A 183 10.93 -20.88 -2.51
N LEU A 184 10.79 -21.79 -3.47
CA LEU A 184 10.67 -23.24 -3.24
C LEU A 184 11.94 -23.88 -2.69
N ASP A 185 13.08 -23.31 -3.02
CA ASP A 185 14.40 -23.81 -2.64
C ASP A 185 14.83 -23.25 -1.27
N LEU A 186 14.07 -22.34 -0.67
CA LEU A 186 14.36 -21.86 0.69
C LEU A 186 14.34 -23.03 1.68
N LYS A 187 15.44 -23.17 2.43
CA LYS A 187 15.59 -24.10 3.54
C LYS A 187 15.99 -23.36 4.80
N VAL A 188 15.23 -23.61 5.86
CA VAL A 188 15.42 -23.07 7.19
C VAL A 188 15.53 -24.22 8.17
N GLU A 189 16.72 -24.35 8.75
CA GLU A 189 17.05 -25.35 9.75
C GLU A 189 17.18 -24.67 11.11
N GLN A 190 16.41 -25.15 12.09
CA GLN A 190 16.42 -24.62 13.45
C GLN A 190 17.19 -25.57 14.35
N LEU A 191 18.43 -25.19 14.67
CA LEU A 191 19.32 -25.87 15.60
C LEU A 191 19.20 -25.25 17.01
N GLU A 192 19.82 -25.88 18.00
CA GLU A 192 19.78 -25.43 19.40
C GLU A 192 20.48 -24.10 19.60
N ASP A 193 21.59 -23.84 18.90
CA ASP A 193 22.43 -22.65 19.05
C ASP A 193 22.18 -21.57 17.97
N LYS A 194 21.60 -21.96 16.84
CA LYS A 194 21.42 -21.08 15.68
C LYS A 194 20.27 -21.53 14.78
N ILE A 195 19.83 -20.61 13.92
CA ILE A 195 18.88 -20.89 12.85
C ILE A 195 19.61 -20.61 11.55
N THR A 196 19.72 -21.61 10.69
CA THR A 196 20.37 -21.48 9.38
C THR A 196 19.30 -21.28 8.32
N ALA A 197 19.43 -20.26 7.49
CA ALA A 197 18.55 -20.01 6.35
C ALA A 197 19.37 -19.87 5.07
N VAL A 198 19.05 -20.68 4.06
CA VAL A 198 19.74 -20.69 2.77
C VAL A 198 18.75 -20.97 1.64
N VAL A 199 19.13 -20.62 0.42
CA VAL A 199 18.46 -21.14 -0.78
C VAL A 199 19.24 -22.37 -1.25
N ASP A 200 18.59 -23.54 -1.19
CA ASP A 200 19.16 -24.85 -1.48
C ASP A 200 19.27 -25.12 -2.98
N ARG A 201 19.99 -24.23 -3.67
CA ARG A 201 20.17 -24.25 -5.12
C ARG A 201 21.61 -23.89 -5.48
N ALA A 202 22.22 -24.67 -6.36
CA ALA A 202 23.60 -24.47 -6.81
C ALA A 202 23.79 -23.27 -7.77
N GLN A 203 22.75 -22.91 -8.52
CA GLN A 203 22.79 -21.82 -9.51
C GLN A 203 22.23 -20.53 -8.91
N PRO A 204 22.91 -19.37 -9.06
CA PRO A 204 22.47 -18.08 -8.54
C PRO A 204 20.98 -17.81 -8.80
N CYS A 205 20.27 -17.35 -7.77
CA CYS A 205 18.90 -16.88 -7.93
C CYS A 205 18.87 -15.73 -8.93
N PRO A 206 17.99 -15.78 -9.93
CA PRO A 206 17.83 -14.66 -10.84
C PRO A 206 17.35 -13.45 -10.04
N VAL A 207 17.91 -12.28 -10.36
CA VAL A 207 17.42 -11.03 -9.80
C VAL A 207 16.00 -10.81 -10.31
N ASP A 208 15.08 -10.55 -9.39
CA ASP A 208 13.65 -10.47 -9.66
C ASP A 208 13.08 -9.15 -9.08
N ASP A 209 12.00 -8.68 -9.69
CA ASP A 209 11.20 -7.59 -9.15
C ASP A 209 10.10 -8.07 -8.19
N GLU A 210 9.98 -9.39 -8.05
CA GLU A 210 9.05 -10.06 -7.15
C GLU A 210 9.75 -10.74 -5.97
N ILE A 211 9.19 -10.56 -4.77
CA ILE A 211 9.65 -11.19 -3.53
C ILE A 211 8.56 -12.08 -2.96
N SER A 212 8.95 -13.32 -2.66
CA SER A 212 8.13 -14.27 -1.90
C SER A 212 8.53 -14.28 -0.44
N LEU A 213 7.55 -14.07 0.44
CA LEU A 213 7.72 -14.10 1.89
C LEU A 213 7.29 -15.44 2.48
N THR A 214 8.24 -16.14 3.09
CA THR A 214 7.97 -17.36 3.86
C THR A 214 7.93 -17.02 5.35
N ALA A 215 6.83 -17.37 6.01
CA ALA A 215 6.73 -17.29 7.46
C ALA A 215 7.22 -18.58 8.10
N ILE A 216 8.13 -18.44 9.06
CA ILE A 216 8.71 -19.54 9.81
C ILE A 216 8.25 -19.44 11.26
N LYS A 217 7.63 -20.51 11.73
CA LYS A 217 7.34 -20.68 13.15
C LYS A 217 8.58 -21.21 13.86
N LEU A 218 9.04 -20.50 14.87
CA LEU A 218 10.20 -20.94 15.63
C LEU A 218 9.79 -22.02 16.62
N LYS A 219 10.58 -23.09 16.71
CA LYS A 219 10.37 -24.18 17.69
C LYS A 219 10.52 -23.68 19.12
N GLU A 220 11.38 -22.69 19.31
CA GLU A 220 11.66 -21.99 20.56
C GLU A 220 11.76 -20.48 20.28
N PRO A 221 11.61 -19.59 21.27
CA PRO A 221 11.88 -18.17 21.08
C PRO A 221 13.29 -17.92 20.57
N LEU A 222 13.51 -16.87 19.77
CA LEU A 222 14.83 -16.61 19.18
C LEU A 222 15.93 -16.55 20.26
N GLY A 223 15.69 -15.81 21.35
CA GLY A 223 16.63 -15.70 22.47
C GLY A 223 18.00 -15.22 22.01
N ASP A 224 19.05 -15.91 22.44
CA ASP A 224 20.44 -15.64 22.07
C ASP A 224 20.89 -16.36 20.79
N ARG A 225 20.00 -17.13 20.15
CA ARG A 225 20.34 -17.87 18.92
C ARG A 225 20.54 -16.91 17.77
N LYS A 226 21.55 -17.21 16.95
CA LYS A 226 21.87 -16.41 15.76
C LYS A 226 21.10 -16.89 14.55
N LEU A 227 20.63 -15.97 13.72
CA LEU A 227 20.20 -16.29 12.36
C LEU A 227 21.40 -16.17 11.44
N VAL A 228 21.78 -17.28 10.82
CA VAL A 228 22.95 -17.38 9.96
C VAL A 228 22.61 -17.94 8.59
N THR A 229 23.48 -17.65 7.65
CA THR A 229 23.43 -18.12 6.27
C THR A 229 24.69 -18.93 5.96
N VAL A 230 24.99 -19.13 4.69
CA VAL A 230 26.22 -19.78 4.20
C VAL A 230 27.46 -19.26 4.95
N ASP A 231 28.37 -20.18 5.29
CA ASP A 231 29.59 -19.93 6.06
C ASP A 231 29.37 -19.34 7.47
N GLY A 232 28.15 -19.46 8.01
CA GLY A 232 27.81 -18.94 9.34
C GLY A 232 27.72 -17.43 9.43
N LYS A 233 27.65 -16.73 8.28
CA LYS A 233 27.46 -15.28 8.24
C LYS A 233 26.08 -14.92 8.78
N GLU A 234 25.99 -13.90 9.62
CA GLU A 234 24.70 -13.47 10.19
C GLU A 234 23.82 -12.79 9.14
N LEU A 235 22.52 -13.10 9.14
CA LEU A 235 21.55 -12.38 8.32
C LEU A 235 21.33 -10.98 8.91
N ARG A 236 20.96 -10.02 8.06
CA ARG A 236 20.63 -8.67 8.48
C ARG A 236 19.14 -8.57 8.82
N GLN A 237 18.85 -8.17 10.06
CA GLN A 237 17.47 -7.86 10.42
C GLN A 237 17.01 -6.58 9.72
N ILE A 238 15.86 -6.64 9.07
CA ILE A 238 15.14 -5.49 8.53
C ILE A 238 13.80 -5.32 9.24
N ASN A 239 13.25 -4.11 9.21
CA ASN A 239 11.92 -3.84 9.74
C ASN A 239 11.14 -2.88 8.85
N PRO A 240 10.89 -3.26 7.58
CA PRO A 240 10.01 -2.47 6.72
C PRO A 240 8.60 -2.46 7.32
N ASP A 241 8.02 -1.27 7.46
CA ASP A 241 6.62 -1.13 7.82
C ASP A 241 6.06 0.13 7.17
N MET A 242 4.73 0.16 7.06
CA MET A 242 4.03 1.29 6.49
C MET A 242 4.07 2.49 7.45
N ASP A 243 4.37 3.66 6.88
CA ASP A 243 4.29 4.95 7.55
C ASP A 243 2.97 5.11 8.32
N SER A 244 2.98 5.85 9.42
CA SER A 244 1.74 6.19 10.13
C SER A 244 0.95 7.28 9.39
N TRP A 245 -0.35 7.40 9.63
CA TRP A 245 -1.17 8.51 9.09
C TRP A 245 -0.58 9.90 9.38
N PRO A 246 -0.17 10.21 10.62
CA PRO A 246 0.53 11.45 10.92
C PRO A 246 1.81 11.65 10.07
N THR A 247 2.59 10.59 9.86
CA THR A 247 3.80 10.65 9.02
C THR A 247 3.46 10.99 7.58
N VAL A 248 2.43 10.35 7.00
CA VAL A 248 1.99 10.61 5.63
C VAL A 248 1.47 12.04 5.46
N LEU A 249 0.62 12.51 6.38
CA LEU A 249 0.12 13.89 6.35
C LEU A 249 1.26 14.91 6.46
N LYS A 250 2.25 14.65 7.32
CA LYS A 250 3.44 15.50 7.42
C LYS A 250 4.18 15.58 6.10
N LYS A 251 4.47 14.44 5.46
CA LYS A 251 5.15 14.39 4.15
C LYS A 251 4.39 15.15 3.07
N LEU A 252 3.06 15.03 3.03
CA LEU A 252 2.22 15.78 2.08
C LEU A 252 2.31 17.30 2.29
N ILE A 253 2.33 17.78 3.54
CA ILE A 253 2.41 19.21 3.85
C ILE A 253 3.82 19.75 3.55
N THR A 254 4.86 18.96 3.81
CA THR A 254 6.25 19.38 3.61
C THR A 254 6.76 19.18 2.18
N GLY A 255 5.95 18.61 1.28
CA GLY A 255 6.36 18.26 -0.08
C GLY A 255 7.50 17.25 -0.10
N GLY A 256 7.50 16.33 0.88
CA GLY A 256 8.62 15.47 1.25
C GLY A 256 9.29 14.72 0.12
#